data_AF-A0A8H7KV49-F1
#
_entry.id   AF-A0A8H7KV49-F1
#
_cell.length_a   1.000
_cell.length_b   1.000
_cell.length_c   1.000
_cell.angle_alpha   90.00
_cell.angle_beta   90.00
_cell.angle_gamma   90.00
#
_symmetry.space_group_name_H-M   'P 1'
#
loop_
_entity.id
_entity.type
_entity.pdbx_description
1 polymer ?
#
loop_
_entity_poly.entity_id
_entity_poly.type
_entity_poly.pdbx_seq_one_letter_code
_entity_poly.pdbx_strand_id
1 'polypeptide(L)'
;MVFQQGFPRDKMAYDMETFPKKAMRNYKAEINPPAGGRATSIPTFGIRAIEGWKKFVSPHTPQHIFYCSPSDLVREYVVFLLFSIVQIFEAEDRKRAEAASFQIAPLWPSIWVWLQILRAEGPESPPVDIAEEPRYPGEYNGPSMVVRVLHSFIYSPPQANLSTLVMTTPGLKEMVARMWLEEAADITASNGFRTSLLLRSDSVTEFFLTEVVAQCGGNTDAAVKVALLRIKRGMEQSEPDFSCSQHDIGILMHQLERHDTEVRILRQSILSHPTLIIAMVDTLSKLLTIQRAYPIHDLSDLLVLPLDVMFRRIQITGYDCVVQLMGTTILSVIIGLVQTCGFRPKVMDASAQLLRNIFCRFIAYRPILLATRDNLLAAGVTARHRSNSYIGQQITVLEDRIKALQYIMAFERQFVLDCGNPEVS
;
A
#
# COMPACT_ATOMS: atom_id res chain seq x y z
N MET A 1 16.51 11.25 8.94
CA MET A 1 16.82 11.73 7.58
C MET A 1 15.97 12.97 7.33
N VAL A 2 16.59 14.13 7.21
CA VAL A 2 15.88 15.39 6.95
C VAL A 2 15.84 15.59 5.45
N PHE A 3 14.76 15.16 4.80
CA PHE A 3 14.50 15.47 3.40
C PHE A 3 13.95 16.91 3.32
N GLN A 4 14.83 17.89 3.42
CA GLN A 4 14.49 19.28 3.10
C GLN A 4 15.58 19.85 2.18
N GLN A 5 15.60 19.40 0.93
CA GLN A 5 16.05 20.28 -0.14
C GLN A 5 14.88 21.22 -0.43
N GLY A 6 14.85 22.33 0.29
CA GLY A 6 13.92 23.42 -0.01
C GLY A 6 14.23 23.94 -1.40
N PHE A 7 13.27 23.81 -2.33
CA PHE A 7 13.33 24.57 -3.57
C PHE A 7 13.44 26.07 -3.19
N PRO A 8 14.38 26.83 -3.77
CA PRO A 8 14.41 28.27 -3.56
C PRO A 8 13.02 28.83 -3.92
N ARG A 9 12.30 29.33 -2.90
CA ARG A 9 10.98 29.97 -3.03
C ARG A 9 11.13 31.38 -3.61
N ASP A 10 12.04 31.58 -4.55
CA ASP A 10 12.03 32.79 -5.35
C ASP A 10 10.76 32.69 -6.19
N LYS A 11 9.79 33.55 -5.87
CA LYS A 11 8.57 33.76 -6.65
C LYS A 11 8.98 34.32 -8.01
N MET A 12 9.54 33.50 -8.88
CA MET A 12 9.53 33.77 -10.31
C MET A 12 8.06 33.77 -10.69
N ALA A 13 7.52 34.98 -10.86
CA ALA A 13 6.20 35.18 -11.41
C ALA A 13 6.24 34.66 -12.85
N TYR A 14 5.84 33.39 -13.03
CA TYR A 14 5.55 32.88 -14.36
C TYR A 14 4.47 33.78 -14.96
N ASP A 15 4.67 34.27 -16.19
CA ASP A 15 3.76 35.17 -16.87
C ASP A 15 2.49 34.43 -17.33
N MET A 16 1.69 34.07 -16.33
CA MET A 16 0.35 33.51 -16.45
C MET A 16 -0.64 34.54 -17.03
N GLU A 17 -0.21 35.79 -17.29
CA GLU A 17 -1.05 36.78 -17.95
C GLU A 17 -1.28 36.43 -19.42
N THR A 18 -0.33 35.72 -20.05
CA THR A 18 -0.45 35.25 -21.44
C THR A 18 -1.38 34.04 -21.60
N PHE A 19 -1.75 33.35 -20.51
CA PHE A 19 -2.65 32.20 -20.58
C PHE A 19 -4.07 32.67 -20.94
N PRO A 20 -4.75 32.06 -21.94
CA PRO A 20 -6.05 32.52 -22.43
C PRO A 20 -7.22 32.14 -21.50
N LYS A 21 -7.20 32.63 -20.25
CA LYS A 21 -8.14 32.29 -19.16
C LYS A 21 -9.60 32.41 -19.56
N LYS A 22 -9.98 33.48 -20.28
CA LYS A 22 -11.36 33.70 -20.76
C LYS A 22 -11.78 32.64 -21.78
N ALA A 23 -10.92 32.32 -22.74
CA ALA A 23 -11.22 31.30 -23.74
C ALA A 23 -11.29 29.91 -23.10
N MET A 24 -10.39 29.59 -22.16
CA MET A 24 -10.40 28.33 -21.43
C MET A 24 -11.64 28.19 -20.52
N ARG A 25 -12.09 29.28 -19.88
CA ARG A 25 -13.35 29.31 -19.13
C ARG A 25 -14.55 28.98 -20.02
N ASN A 26 -14.64 29.63 -21.18
CA ASN A 26 -15.71 29.37 -22.15
C ASN A 26 -15.65 27.93 -22.64
N TYR A 27 -14.45 27.42 -22.92
CA TYR A 27 -14.24 26.03 -23.33
C TYR A 27 -14.72 25.05 -22.25
N LYS A 28 -14.30 25.24 -20.99
CA LYS A 28 -14.75 24.45 -19.84
C LYS A 28 -16.29 24.46 -19.72
N ALA A 29 -16.92 25.62 -19.89
CA ALA A 29 -18.38 25.73 -19.85
C ALA A 29 -19.09 25.02 -21.01
N GLU A 30 -18.47 24.98 -22.20
CA GLU A 30 -19.00 24.26 -23.37
C GLU A 30 -18.92 22.74 -23.21
N ILE A 31 -17.83 22.25 -22.60
CA ILE A 31 -17.61 20.81 -22.45
C ILE A 31 -18.29 20.23 -21.22
N ASN A 32 -18.52 21.01 -20.16
CA ASN A 32 -19.32 20.58 -19.03
C ASN A 32 -20.80 20.48 -19.42
N PRO A 33 -21.43 19.29 -19.34
CA PRO A 33 -22.85 19.19 -19.63
C PRO A 33 -23.66 20.02 -18.60
N PRO A 34 -24.74 20.70 -19.02
CA PRO A 34 -25.62 21.37 -18.07
C PRO A 34 -26.20 20.33 -17.10
N ALA A 35 -26.28 20.68 -15.82
CA ALA A 35 -26.88 19.84 -14.78
C ALA A 35 -28.34 19.52 -15.19
N GLY A 36 -28.57 18.32 -15.73
CA GLY A 36 -29.88 17.89 -16.24
C GLY A 36 -29.95 17.55 -17.75
N GLY A 37 -28.89 17.79 -18.52
CA GLY A 37 -28.81 17.31 -19.91
C GLY A 37 -28.56 15.80 -19.98
N ARG A 38 -29.14 15.10 -20.97
CA ARG A 38 -28.83 13.69 -21.27
C ARG A 38 -27.31 13.53 -21.25
N ALA A 39 -26.80 12.63 -20.41
CA ALA A 39 -25.38 12.39 -20.23
C ALA A 39 -24.71 12.26 -21.61
N THR A 40 -24.04 13.32 -22.07
CA THR A 40 -23.03 13.19 -23.11
C THR A 40 -22.06 12.16 -22.57
N SER A 41 -21.94 11.02 -23.27
CA SER A 41 -21.19 9.89 -22.77
C SER A 41 -19.80 10.35 -22.33
N ILE A 42 -19.39 10.01 -21.10
CA ILE A 42 -18.05 10.26 -20.51
C ILE A 42 -16.90 10.22 -21.55
N PRO A 43 -16.89 9.31 -22.54
CA PRO A 43 -15.81 9.23 -23.51
C PRO A 43 -15.74 10.41 -24.51
N THR A 44 -16.84 11.11 -24.79
CA THR A 44 -16.83 12.32 -25.66
C THR A 44 -16.16 13.50 -24.96
N PHE A 45 -16.30 13.56 -23.63
CA PHE A 45 -15.75 14.63 -22.81
C PHE A 45 -14.23 14.56 -22.73
N GLY A 46 -13.67 13.36 -22.54
CA GLY A 46 -12.23 13.19 -22.48
C GLY A 46 -11.50 13.52 -23.79
N ILE A 47 -12.06 13.17 -24.96
CA ILE A 47 -11.46 13.56 -26.26
C ILE A 47 -11.40 15.08 -26.40
N ARG A 48 -12.48 15.78 -26.02
CA ARG A 48 -12.46 17.24 -25.96
C ARG A 48 -11.40 17.73 -24.97
N ALA A 49 -11.22 17.09 -23.82
CA ALA A 49 -10.16 17.49 -22.89
C ALA A 49 -8.75 17.39 -23.50
N ILE A 50 -8.47 16.37 -24.33
CA ILE A 50 -7.21 16.28 -25.08
C ILE A 50 -7.05 17.47 -26.06
N GLU A 51 -8.10 17.82 -26.79
CA GLU A 51 -8.10 18.99 -27.68
C GLU A 51 -7.91 20.29 -26.92
N GLY A 52 -8.57 20.43 -25.77
CA GLY A 52 -8.41 21.55 -24.84
C GLY A 52 -6.98 21.66 -24.34
N TRP A 53 -6.35 20.55 -23.98
CA TRP A 53 -4.94 20.51 -23.58
C TRP A 53 -4.04 20.99 -24.72
N LYS A 54 -4.23 20.44 -25.92
CA LYS A 54 -3.47 20.82 -27.12
C LYS A 54 -3.62 22.29 -27.47
N LYS A 55 -4.81 22.86 -27.30
CA LYS A 55 -5.13 24.25 -27.67
C LYS A 55 -4.71 25.28 -26.63
N PHE A 56 -4.91 24.98 -25.35
CA PHE A 56 -4.80 25.99 -24.29
C PHE A 56 -3.65 25.75 -23.31
N VAL A 57 -3.24 24.50 -23.07
CA VAL A 57 -2.23 24.19 -22.05
C VAL A 57 -0.86 23.98 -22.70
N SER A 58 -0.78 23.11 -23.71
CA SER A 58 0.49 22.76 -24.36
C SER A 58 1.29 23.97 -24.88
N PRO A 59 0.67 24.94 -25.60
CA PRO A 59 1.39 26.12 -26.09
C PRO A 59 1.89 27.07 -24.99
N HIS A 60 1.31 26.98 -23.79
CA HIS A 60 1.61 27.82 -22.63
C HIS A 60 2.29 27.04 -21.51
N THR A 61 2.85 25.86 -21.83
CA THR A 61 3.55 25.02 -20.85
C THR A 61 4.76 25.77 -20.30
N PRO A 62 4.90 25.84 -18.96
CA PRO A 62 6.05 26.47 -18.33
C PRO A 62 7.38 25.84 -18.74
N GLN A 63 8.42 26.66 -18.88
CA GLN A 63 9.79 26.17 -19.08
C GLN A 63 10.44 25.70 -17.78
N HIS A 64 9.94 26.16 -16.64
CA HIS A 64 10.47 25.86 -15.32
C HIS A 64 9.34 25.46 -14.37
N ILE A 65 9.67 24.60 -13.42
CA ILE A 65 8.76 24.23 -12.33
C ILE A 65 8.62 25.44 -11.40
N PHE A 66 7.39 25.80 -11.07
CA PHE A 66 7.08 26.86 -10.11
C PHE A 66 5.98 26.39 -9.16
N TYR A 67 5.82 27.11 -8.05
CA TYR A 67 4.70 26.88 -7.14
C TYR A 67 3.44 27.55 -7.69
N CYS A 68 2.42 26.74 -7.99
CA CYS A 68 1.11 27.24 -8.39
C CYS A 68 0.18 27.29 -7.17
N SER A 69 -0.42 28.46 -6.90
CA SER A 69 -1.36 28.59 -5.79
C SER A 69 -2.54 27.63 -5.97
N PRO A 70 -3.04 26.97 -4.91
CA PRO A 70 -4.27 26.17 -4.99
C PRO A 70 -5.46 26.93 -5.57
N SER A 71 -5.50 28.26 -5.37
CA SER A 71 -6.53 29.18 -5.86
C SER A 71 -6.32 29.66 -7.31
N ASP A 72 -5.29 29.19 -8.02
CA ASP A 72 -5.02 29.62 -9.38
C ASP A 72 -6.01 28.97 -10.37
N LEU A 73 -6.64 29.79 -11.21
CA LEU A 73 -7.58 29.33 -12.23
C LEU A 73 -6.93 28.42 -13.27
N VAL A 74 -5.66 28.64 -13.62
CA VAL A 74 -4.95 27.81 -14.59
C VAL A 74 -4.74 26.41 -14.03
N ARG A 75 -4.36 26.31 -12.75
CA ARG A 75 -4.30 25.04 -12.02
C ARG A 75 -5.64 24.31 -12.07
N GLU A 76 -6.73 25.00 -11.75
CA GLU A 76 -8.09 24.42 -11.81
C GLU A 76 -8.40 23.88 -13.22
N TYR A 77 -8.03 24.60 -14.27
CA TYR A 77 -8.20 24.16 -15.66
C TYR A 77 -7.32 22.95 -16.01
N VAL A 78 -6.07 22.92 -15.54
CA VAL A 78 -5.15 21.80 -15.74
C VAL A 78 -5.67 20.54 -15.05
N VAL A 79 -6.02 20.63 -13.77
CA VAL A 79 -6.59 19.52 -12.99
C VAL A 79 -7.88 19.02 -13.63
N PHE A 80 -8.74 19.93 -14.08
CA PHE A 80 -9.96 19.60 -14.80
C PHE A 80 -9.70 18.81 -16.09
N LEU A 81 -8.76 19.27 -16.93
CA LEU A 81 -8.43 18.56 -18.17
C LEU A 81 -7.78 17.21 -17.89
N LEU A 82 -6.86 17.12 -16.94
CA LEU A 82 -6.22 15.84 -16.54
C LEU A 82 -7.24 14.83 -16.03
N PHE A 83 -8.14 15.26 -15.14
CA PHE A 83 -9.23 14.43 -14.64
C PHE A 83 -10.05 13.86 -15.81
N SER A 84 -10.44 14.73 -16.74
CA SER A 84 -11.26 14.38 -17.90
C SER A 84 -10.55 13.40 -18.85
N ILE A 85 -9.24 13.56 -19.01
CA ILE A 85 -8.39 12.66 -19.80
C ILE A 85 -8.32 11.29 -19.12
N VAL A 86 -8.07 11.26 -17.81
CA VAL A 86 -7.97 10.04 -17.00
C VAL A 86 -9.26 9.20 -17.08
N GLN A 87 -10.42 9.85 -17.07
CA GLN A 87 -11.72 9.18 -17.21
C GLN A 87 -11.85 8.33 -18.50
N ILE A 88 -11.10 8.66 -19.57
CA ILE A 88 -11.06 7.84 -20.79
C ILE A 88 -10.37 6.50 -20.53
N PHE A 89 -9.31 6.51 -19.74
CA PHE A 89 -8.49 5.34 -19.43
C PHE A 89 -9.08 4.46 -18.33
N GLU A 90 -9.95 5.04 -17.50
CA GLU A 90 -10.70 4.31 -16.48
C GLU A 90 -12.01 3.74 -17.04
N ALA A 91 -12.53 4.29 -18.14
CA ALA A 91 -13.65 3.70 -18.84
C ALA A 91 -13.26 2.33 -19.45
N GLU A 92 -14.15 1.35 -19.37
CA GLU A 92 -13.98 0.00 -19.95
C GLU A 92 -14.04 -0.02 -21.50
N ASP A 93 -13.65 1.07 -22.17
CA ASP A 93 -13.61 1.20 -23.62
C ASP A 93 -12.16 1.22 -24.14
N ARG A 94 -11.63 0.02 -24.34
CA ARG A 94 -10.25 -0.19 -24.80
C ARG A 94 -9.92 0.54 -26.11
N LYS A 95 -10.83 0.56 -27.09
CA LYS A 95 -10.56 1.19 -28.39
C LYS A 95 -10.41 2.70 -28.26
N ARG A 96 -11.17 3.31 -27.35
CA ARG A 96 -11.03 4.74 -27.07
C ARG A 96 -9.77 5.04 -26.26
N ALA A 97 -9.42 4.20 -25.29
CA ALA A 97 -8.15 4.32 -24.59
C ALA A 97 -6.95 4.21 -25.56
N GLU A 98 -7.01 3.32 -26.57
CA GLU A 98 -6.02 3.25 -27.68
C GLU A 98 -5.91 4.58 -28.40
N ALA A 99 -7.03 5.10 -28.90
CA ALA A 99 -7.06 6.34 -29.67
C ALA A 99 -6.60 7.56 -28.83
N ALA A 100 -6.96 7.60 -27.55
CA ALA A 100 -6.52 8.66 -26.63
C ALA A 100 -5.02 8.57 -26.33
N SER A 101 -4.50 7.36 -26.11
CA SER A 101 -3.07 7.09 -25.91
C SER A 101 -2.21 7.67 -27.03
N PHE A 102 -2.61 7.44 -28.29
CA PHE A 102 -1.91 8.02 -29.46
C PHE A 102 -1.96 9.55 -29.50
N GLN A 103 -3.06 10.17 -29.07
CA GLN A 103 -3.18 11.63 -29.05
C GLN A 103 -2.46 12.30 -27.88
N ILE A 104 -2.29 11.57 -26.77
CA ILE A 104 -1.64 12.05 -25.55
C ILE A 104 -0.13 11.93 -25.64
N ALA A 105 0.40 10.90 -26.31
CA ALA A 105 1.85 10.71 -26.39
C ALA A 105 2.62 11.96 -26.89
N PRO A 106 2.17 12.71 -27.92
CA PRO A 106 2.81 13.97 -28.32
C PRO A 106 2.65 15.12 -27.31
N LEU A 107 1.64 15.06 -26.43
CA LEU A 107 1.37 16.05 -25.39
C LEU A 107 2.08 15.73 -24.08
N TRP A 108 2.65 14.52 -23.94
CA TRP A 108 3.29 14.04 -22.72
C TRP A 108 4.35 14.99 -22.15
N PRO A 109 5.25 15.62 -22.94
CA PRO A 109 6.22 16.57 -22.37
C PRO A 109 5.55 17.73 -21.62
N SER A 110 4.44 18.24 -22.15
CA SER A 110 3.65 19.29 -21.50
C SER A 110 2.95 18.78 -20.24
N ILE A 111 2.32 17.59 -20.33
CA ILE A 111 1.67 16.94 -19.18
C ILE A 111 2.67 16.71 -18.06
N TRP A 112 3.85 16.17 -18.38
CA TRP A 112 4.90 15.86 -17.43
C TRP A 112 5.33 17.09 -16.61
N VAL A 113 5.58 18.23 -17.28
CA VAL A 113 5.91 19.49 -16.58
C VAL A 113 4.80 19.90 -15.62
N TRP A 114 3.53 19.80 -16.05
CA TRP A 114 2.40 20.12 -15.17
C TRP A 114 2.27 19.14 -14.00
N LEU A 115 2.56 17.85 -14.18
CA LEU A 115 2.60 16.89 -13.07
C LEU A 115 3.68 17.26 -12.04
N GLN A 116 4.85 17.72 -12.50
CA GLN A 116 5.90 18.20 -11.60
C GLN A 116 5.48 19.44 -10.82
N ILE A 117 4.78 20.38 -11.46
CA ILE A 117 4.22 21.59 -10.82
C ILE A 117 3.15 21.20 -9.79
N LEU A 118 2.19 20.34 -10.15
CA LEU A 118 1.14 19.86 -9.26
C LEU A 118 1.71 19.08 -8.07
N ARG A 119 2.80 18.32 -8.28
CA ARG A 119 3.51 17.61 -7.21
C ARG A 119 4.26 18.55 -6.27
N ALA A 120 4.76 19.69 -6.78
CA ALA A 120 5.45 20.68 -5.97
C ALA A 120 4.50 21.50 -5.08
N GLU A 121 3.19 21.32 -5.22
CA GLU A 121 2.20 21.83 -4.28
C GLU A 121 2.47 21.23 -2.90
N GLY A 122 2.74 22.09 -1.93
CA GLY A 122 2.95 21.66 -0.54
C GLY A 122 1.68 21.07 0.07
N PRO A 123 1.79 20.47 1.27
CA PRO A 123 0.68 19.87 2.01
C PRO A 123 -0.31 20.90 2.59
N GLU A 124 -0.38 22.12 2.04
CA GLU A 124 -1.30 23.17 2.51
C GLU A 124 -2.77 22.88 2.17
N SER A 125 -3.03 21.79 1.45
CA SER A 125 -4.39 21.29 1.21
C SER A 125 -4.88 20.52 2.45
N PRO A 126 -6.15 20.68 2.85
CA PRO A 126 -6.74 19.81 3.87
C PRO A 126 -6.60 18.34 3.46
N PRO A 127 -6.44 17.42 4.43
CA PRO A 127 -6.37 15.99 4.13
C PRO A 127 -7.60 15.58 3.31
N VAL A 128 -7.36 14.85 2.23
CA VAL A 128 -8.43 14.33 1.38
C VAL A 128 -9.24 13.33 2.19
N ASP A 129 -10.54 13.53 2.25
CA ASP A 129 -11.47 12.53 2.77
C ASP A 129 -11.39 11.29 1.86
N ILE A 130 -10.94 10.16 2.41
CA ILE A 130 -10.63 8.95 1.65
C ILE A 130 -11.91 8.18 1.35
N ALA A 131 -12.96 8.32 2.18
CA ALA A 131 -14.21 7.58 2.01
C ALA A 131 -15.00 8.03 0.78
N GLU A 132 -14.82 9.27 0.31
CA GLU A 132 -15.43 9.76 -0.91
C GLU A 132 -14.37 9.94 -2.00
N GLU A 133 -14.39 9.05 -3.02
CA GLU A 133 -13.69 9.37 -4.25
C GLU A 133 -14.17 10.73 -4.75
N PRO A 134 -13.26 11.69 -4.98
CA PRO A 134 -13.70 13.02 -5.32
C PRO A 134 -14.48 12.98 -6.63
N ARG A 135 -15.76 13.38 -6.55
CA ARG A 135 -16.73 13.28 -7.64
C ARG A 135 -16.51 14.40 -8.65
N TYR A 136 -15.84 15.47 -8.24
CA TYR A 136 -15.60 16.63 -9.06
C TYR A 136 -14.11 16.95 -9.18
N PRO A 137 -13.65 17.49 -10.32
CA PRO A 137 -12.26 17.85 -10.52
C PRO A 137 -11.71 18.87 -9.51
N GLY A 138 -12.58 19.71 -8.93
CA GLY A 138 -12.19 20.74 -7.95
C GLY A 138 -11.84 20.18 -6.56
N GLU A 139 -12.12 18.91 -6.31
CA GLU A 139 -11.86 18.24 -5.02
C GLU A 139 -10.50 17.52 -5.00
N TYR A 140 -9.83 17.39 -6.16
CA TYR A 140 -8.49 16.80 -6.22
C TYR A 140 -7.44 17.83 -5.81
N ASN A 141 -6.63 17.47 -4.81
CA ASN A 141 -5.36 18.14 -4.59
C ASN A 141 -4.35 17.75 -5.70
N GLY A 142 -3.33 18.59 -5.93
CA GLY A 142 -2.33 18.36 -6.97
C GLY A 142 -1.67 16.98 -6.88
N PRO A 143 -1.15 16.57 -5.70
CA PRO A 143 -0.51 15.26 -5.53
C PRO A 143 -1.42 14.07 -5.85
N SER A 144 -2.70 14.08 -5.44
CA SER A 144 -3.63 12.98 -5.76
C SER A 144 -3.92 12.93 -7.26
N MET A 145 -3.99 14.07 -7.94
CA MET A 145 -4.13 14.08 -9.40
C MET A 145 -2.90 13.49 -10.09
N VAL A 146 -1.69 13.78 -9.57
CA VAL A 146 -0.44 13.22 -10.09
C VAL A 146 -0.44 11.70 -9.99
N VAL A 147 -0.76 11.14 -8.82
CA VAL A 147 -0.84 9.69 -8.64
C VAL A 147 -1.85 9.07 -9.61
N ARG A 148 -3.04 9.68 -9.73
CA ARG A 148 -4.09 9.15 -10.60
C ARG A 148 -3.70 9.15 -12.07
N VAL A 149 -3.16 10.26 -12.59
CA VAL A 149 -2.69 10.36 -13.97
C VAL A 149 -1.61 9.33 -14.26
N LEU A 150 -0.62 9.21 -13.37
CA LEU A 150 0.46 8.24 -13.53
C LEU A 150 -0.08 6.80 -13.49
N HIS A 151 -0.98 6.49 -12.55
CA HIS A 151 -1.59 5.17 -12.45
C HIS A 151 -2.32 4.80 -13.76
N SER A 152 -3.16 5.71 -14.27
CA SER A 152 -3.88 5.47 -15.53
C SER A 152 -2.93 5.34 -16.73
N PHE A 153 -1.91 6.18 -16.85
CA PHE A 153 -1.05 6.14 -18.02
C PHE A 153 -0.06 4.96 -18.01
N ILE A 154 0.34 4.50 -16.83
CA ILE A 154 1.24 3.35 -16.67
C ILE A 154 0.45 2.04 -16.80
N TYR A 155 -0.72 1.93 -16.14
CA TYR A 155 -1.39 0.65 -15.95
C TYR A 155 -2.69 0.46 -16.75
N SER A 156 -3.34 1.50 -17.27
CA SER A 156 -4.59 1.30 -18.02
C SER A 156 -4.35 0.62 -19.37
N PRO A 157 -5.14 -0.41 -19.73
CA PRO A 157 -5.09 -0.99 -21.06
C PRO A 157 -5.51 0.03 -22.13
N PRO A 158 -4.89 0.00 -23.32
CA PRO A 158 -3.79 -0.86 -23.76
C PRO A 158 -2.44 -0.15 -23.82
N GLN A 159 -1.44 -0.91 -23.42
CA GLN A 159 -0.29 -0.38 -22.67
C GLN A 159 0.96 -0.08 -23.50
N ALA A 160 1.04 -0.31 -24.80
CA ALA A 160 2.38 -0.37 -25.41
C ALA A 160 3.11 0.98 -25.45
N ASN A 161 2.52 2.03 -26.06
CA ASN A 161 3.31 3.22 -26.41
C ASN A 161 3.34 4.29 -25.30
N LEU A 162 2.17 4.68 -24.76
CA LEU A 162 2.12 5.71 -23.72
C LEU A 162 2.75 5.23 -22.40
N SER A 163 2.47 4.01 -21.95
CA SER A 163 3.09 3.48 -20.72
C SER A 163 4.61 3.42 -20.86
N THR A 164 5.13 2.90 -21.98
CA THR A 164 6.58 2.88 -22.24
C THR A 164 7.17 4.29 -22.24
N LEU A 165 6.52 5.26 -22.90
CA LEU A 165 6.96 6.66 -22.91
C LEU A 165 7.03 7.24 -21.50
N VAL A 166 5.96 7.06 -20.71
CA VAL A 166 5.90 7.53 -19.32
C VAL A 166 6.99 6.86 -18.49
N MET A 167 7.08 5.53 -18.51
CA MET A 167 8.05 4.74 -17.74
C MET A 167 9.51 5.01 -18.11
N THR A 168 9.79 5.51 -19.31
CA THR A 168 11.14 5.91 -19.75
C THR A 168 11.44 7.38 -19.55
N THR A 169 10.49 8.17 -19.04
CA THR A 169 10.65 9.60 -18.82
C THR A 169 11.69 9.89 -17.72
N PRO A 170 12.71 10.72 -17.99
CA PRO A 170 13.69 11.12 -16.99
C PRO A 170 13.04 11.78 -15.77
N GLY A 171 13.47 11.38 -14.56
CA GLY A 171 12.98 11.92 -13.29
C GLY A 171 11.64 11.37 -12.82
N LEU A 172 10.90 10.60 -13.63
CA LEU A 172 9.62 9.99 -13.19
C LEU A 172 9.82 9.11 -11.97
N LYS A 173 10.80 8.22 -12.04
CA LYS A 173 11.08 7.21 -11.02
C LYS A 173 11.47 7.86 -9.70
N GLU A 174 12.36 8.84 -9.79
CA GLU A 174 12.79 9.67 -8.66
C GLU A 174 11.60 10.40 -8.02
N MET A 175 10.69 10.95 -8.82
CA MET A 175 9.49 11.61 -8.33
C MET A 175 8.56 10.65 -7.59
N VAL A 176 8.27 9.47 -8.16
CA VAL A 176 7.38 8.46 -7.54
C VAL A 176 7.97 7.94 -6.23
N ALA A 177 9.25 7.57 -6.23
CA ALA A 177 9.94 7.12 -5.03
C ALA A 177 9.93 8.20 -3.93
N ARG A 178 10.17 9.46 -4.31
CA ARG A 178 10.13 10.60 -3.38
C ARG A 178 8.74 10.80 -2.81
N MET A 179 7.69 10.77 -3.63
CA MET A 179 6.30 10.90 -3.17
C MET A 179 5.95 9.81 -2.15
N TRP A 180 6.37 8.57 -2.41
CA TRP A 180 6.13 7.44 -1.50
C TRP A 180 6.89 7.60 -0.17
N LEU A 181 8.13 8.12 -0.21
CA LEU A 181 8.93 8.42 0.99
C LEU A 181 8.36 9.61 1.79
N GLU A 182 7.88 10.65 1.11
CA GLU A 182 7.29 11.84 1.73
C GLU A 182 5.98 11.51 2.47
N GLU A 183 5.10 10.74 1.84
CA GLU A 183 3.89 10.22 2.49
C GLU A 183 4.22 9.42 3.77
N ALA A 184 5.30 8.62 3.76
CA ALA A 184 5.73 7.87 4.94
C ALA A 184 6.22 8.78 6.08
N ALA A 185 6.74 9.96 5.76
CA ALA A 185 7.18 10.96 6.72
C ALA A 185 6.03 11.83 7.22
N ASP A 186 4.96 11.98 6.41
CA ASP A 186 3.77 12.72 6.76
C ASP A 186 2.90 11.98 7.80
N ILE A 187 2.70 12.62 8.96
CA ILE A 187 1.88 12.08 10.05
C ILE A 187 0.40 12.36 9.79
N THR A 188 0.09 13.42 9.04
CA THR A 188 -1.28 13.84 8.73
C THR A 188 -1.87 13.03 7.58
N ALA A 189 -1.03 12.30 6.85
CA ALA A 189 -1.39 11.53 5.67
C ALA A 189 -2.23 12.35 4.67
N SER A 190 -1.76 13.55 4.35
CA SER A 190 -2.46 14.55 3.53
C SER A 190 -2.90 14.02 2.16
N ASN A 191 -2.21 13.00 1.64
CA ASN A 191 -2.47 12.35 0.36
C ASN A 191 -2.98 10.91 0.48
N GLY A 192 -3.31 10.45 1.69
CA GLY A 192 -3.94 9.14 1.91
C GLY A 192 -3.08 7.93 1.55
N PHE A 193 -1.75 8.07 1.49
CA PHE A 193 -0.83 7.00 1.07
C PHE A 193 -1.05 6.49 -0.36
N ARG A 194 -1.68 7.27 -1.24
CA ARG A 194 -2.08 6.84 -2.59
C ARG A 194 -0.92 6.51 -3.51
N THR A 195 0.30 6.96 -3.23
CA THR A 195 1.47 6.59 -4.04
C THR A 195 1.72 5.08 -4.08
N SER A 196 1.21 4.29 -3.12
CA SER A 196 1.26 2.82 -3.16
C SER A 196 0.59 2.21 -4.40
N LEU A 197 -0.38 2.90 -5.01
CA LEU A 197 -1.01 2.47 -6.27
C LEU A 197 -0.02 2.43 -7.44
N LEU A 198 1.09 3.17 -7.36
CA LEU A 198 2.15 3.20 -8.39
C LEU A 198 3.21 2.12 -8.18
N LEU A 199 3.13 1.34 -7.10
CA LEU A 199 4.09 0.30 -6.73
C LEU A 199 3.44 -1.10 -6.76
N ARG A 200 2.59 -1.36 -7.76
CA ARG A 200 1.89 -2.65 -7.90
C ARG A 200 2.91 -3.77 -8.08
N SER A 201 2.76 -4.86 -7.33
CA SER A 201 3.65 -6.03 -7.25
C SER A 201 3.78 -6.79 -8.58
N ASP A 202 4.48 -6.19 -9.52
CA ASP A 202 4.87 -6.72 -10.83
C ASP A 202 6.32 -6.29 -11.13
N SER A 203 6.81 -6.55 -12.35
CA SER A 203 8.16 -6.17 -12.77
C SER A 203 8.45 -4.66 -12.68
N VAL A 204 7.43 -3.81 -12.63
CA VAL A 204 7.55 -2.36 -12.45
C VAL A 204 7.87 -2.01 -10.99
N THR A 205 7.49 -2.84 -10.02
CA THR A 205 7.83 -2.64 -8.60
C THR A 205 9.34 -2.61 -8.36
N GLU A 206 10.08 -3.59 -8.86
CA GLU A 206 11.54 -3.64 -8.64
C GLU A 206 12.24 -2.40 -9.21
N PHE A 207 11.69 -1.87 -10.30
CA PHE A 207 12.16 -0.65 -10.91
C PHE A 207 12.06 0.53 -9.93
N PHE A 208 10.90 0.74 -9.31
CA PHE A 208 10.70 1.85 -8.37
C PHE A 208 11.38 1.62 -7.02
N LEU A 209 11.44 0.38 -6.52
CA LEU A 209 12.11 0.09 -5.25
C LEU A 209 13.60 0.41 -5.30
N THR A 210 14.26 0.23 -6.44
CA THR A 210 15.68 0.58 -6.62
C THR A 210 15.91 2.07 -6.33
N GLU A 211 15.00 2.91 -6.82
CA GLU A 211 15.04 4.35 -6.58
C GLU A 211 14.70 4.72 -5.14
N VAL A 212 13.75 4.02 -4.51
CA VAL A 212 13.45 4.17 -3.07
C VAL A 212 14.70 3.87 -2.21
N VAL A 213 15.42 2.79 -2.53
CA VAL A 213 16.67 2.44 -1.83
C VAL A 213 17.75 3.50 -2.06
N ALA A 214 17.88 4.01 -3.29
CA ALA A 214 18.82 5.08 -3.61
C ALA A 214 18.54 6.35 -2.79
N GLN A 215 17.28 6.76 -2.68
CA GLN A 215 16.88 7.93 -1.87
C GLN A 215 17.00 7.69 -0.36
N CYS A 216 16.97 6.43 0.08
CA CYS A 216 17.35 6.01 1.43
C CYS A 216 18.89 5.93 1.62
N GLY A 217 19.69 6.55 0.75
CA GLY A 217 21.15 6.56 0.84
C GLY A 217 21.78 5.20 0.54
N GLY A 218 21.12 4.36 -0.27
CA GLY A 218 21.53 2.99 -0.55
C GLY A 218 21.24 2.00 0.59
N ASN A 219 20.56 2.43 1.66
CA ASN A 219 20.27 1.59 2.82
C ASN A 219 18.90 0.89 2.68
N THR A 220 18.95 -0.41 2.41
CA THR A 220 17.76 -1.26 2.27
C THR A 220 16.98 -1.44 3.58
N ASP A 221 17.64 -1.41 4.75
CA ASP A 221 16.96 -1.45 6.06
C ASP A 221 16.15 -0.17 6.31
N ALA A 222 16.69 0.99 5.93
CA ALA A 222 15.97 2.26 5.99
C ALA A 222 14.72 2.24 5.09
N ALA A 223 14.81 1.67 3.88
CA ALA A 223 13.66 1.49 2.98
C ALA A 223 12.59 0.57 3.58
N VAL A 224 12.99 -0.54 4.21
CA VAL A 224 12.04 -1.45 4.91
C VAL A 224 11.38 -0.74 6.09
N LYS A 225 12.13 0.04 6.87
CA LYS A 225 11.57 0.84 7.97
C LYS A 225 10.51 1.83 7.47
N VAL A 226 10.75 2.47 6.33
CA VAL A 226 9.77 3.35 5.68
C VAL A 226 8.52 2.56 5.28
N ALA A 227 8.66 1.40 4.63
CA ALA A 227 7.53 0.54 4.26
C ALA A 227 6.66 0.17 5.47
N LEU A 228 7.29 -0.26 6.56
CA LEU A 228 6.58 -0.60 7.81
C LEU A 228 5.90 0.61 8.44
N LEU A 229 6.54 1.79 8.39
CA LEU A 229 5.96 3.03 8.90
C LEU A 229 4.72 3.44 8.12
N ARG A 230 4.73 3.30 6.78
CA ARG A 230 3.56 3.55 5.95
C ARG A 230 2.41 2.63 6.28
N ILE A 231 2.64 1.32 6.35
CA ILE A 231 1.61 0.34 6.71
C ILE A 231 1.00 0.70 8.05
N LYS A 232 1.83 0.99 9.05
CA LYS A 232 1.36 1.41 10.38
C LYS A 232 0.49 2.66 10.30
N ARG A 233 0.97 3.72 9.66
CA ARG A 233 0.25 5.02 9.60
C ARG A 233 -1.02 4.95 8.76
N GLY A 234 -1.02 4.20 7.66
CA GLY A 234 -2.21 3.94 6.86
C GLY A 234 -3.30 3.27 7.69
N MET A 235 -2.93 2.30 8.54
CA MET A 235 -3.85 1.66 9.49
C MET A 235 -4.32 2.57 10.63
N GLU A 236 -3.57 3.63 10.96
CA GLU A 236 -3.89 4.59 12.03
C GLU A 236 -4.81 5.72 11.58
N GLN A 237 -5.08 5.86 10.28
CA GLN A 237 -6.06 6.82 9.75
C GLN A 237 -7.46 6.58 10.34
N SER A 238 -8.25 7.65 10.45
CA SER A 238 -9.68 7.54 10.79
C SER A 238 -10.44 6.69 9.78
N GLU A 239 -10.04 6.80 8.50
CA GLU A 239 -10.62 6.09 7.37
C GLU A 239 -9.49 5.50 6.52
N PRO A 240 -8.99 4.30 6.86
CA PRO A 240 -7.88 3.69 6.14
C PRO A 240 -8.24 3.37 4.68
N ASP A 241 -7.36 3.75 3.75
CA ASP A 241 -7.41 3.25 2.37
C ASP A 241 -6.88 1.80 2.33
N PHE A 242 -7.81 0.84 2.34
CA PHE A 242 -7.49 -0.59 2.32
C PHE A 242 -6.79 -1.03 1.02
N SER A 243 -7.05 -0.36 -0.10
CA SER A 243 -6.41 -0.67 -1.39
C SER A 243 -4.93 -0.27 -1.34
N CYS A 244 -4.63 0.94 -0.88
CA CYS A 244 -3.25 1.41 -0.72
C CYS A 244 -2.48 0.53 0.29
N SER A 245 -3.15 0.13 1.37
CA SER A 245 -2.59 -0.77 2.38
C SER A 245 -2.30 -2.17 1.84
N GLN A 246 -3.18 -2.70 1.00
CA GLN A 246 -2.96 -3.95 0.29
C GLN A 246 -1.72 -3.88 -0.59
N HIS A 247 -1.50 -2.77 -1.30
CA HIS A 247 -0.30 -2.57 -2.11
C HIS A 247 0.98 -2.49 -1.27
N ASP A 248 1.00 -1.72 -0.18
CA ASP A 248 2.18 -1.61 0.68
C ASP A 248 2.56 -2.95 1.33
N ILE A 249 1.59 -3.74 1.81
CA ILE A 249 1.85 -5.09 2.35
C ILE A 249 2.25 -6.04 1.21
N GLY A 250 1.64 -5.89 0.03
CA GLY A 250 1.94 -6.65 -1.18
C GLY A 250 3.41 -6.53 -1.61
N ILE A 251 4.01 -5.34 -1.47
CA ILE A 251 5.45 -5.13 -1.70
C ILE A 251 6.29 -6.06 -0.80
N LEU A 252 5.98 -6.12 0.51
CA LEU A 252 6.71 -7.00 1.43
C LEU A 252 6.53 -8.47 1.07
N MET A 253 5.31 -8.86 0.71
CA MET A 253 5.00 -10.24 0.30
C MET A 253 5.77 -10.63 -0.96
N HIS A 254 5.79 -9.77 -1.97
CA HIS A 254 6.52 -9.97 -3.21
C HIS A 254 8.03 -10.16 -2.97
N GLN A 255 8.62 -9.34 -2.10
CA GLN A 255 10.03 -9.46 -1.73
C GLN A 255 10.37 -10.77 -0.96
N LEU A 256 9.37 -11.40 -0.33
CA LEU A 256 9.50 -12.69 0.36
C LEU A 256 9.21 -13.91 -0.55
N GLU A 257 8.73 -13.72 -1.78
CA GLU A 257 8.53 -14.81 -2.74
C GLU A 257 9.82 -15.56 -3.06
N ARG A 258 9.73 -16.87 -3.24
CA ARG A 258 10.84 -17.69 -3.73
C ARG A 258 10.73 -17.76 -5.24
N HIS A 259 11.32 -16.78 -5.93
CA HIS A 259 11.55 -16.84 -7.36
C HIS A 259 13.05 -16.82 -7.60
N ASP A 260 13.59 -17.92 -8.14
CA ASP A 260 15.03 -18.11 -8.33
C ASP A 260 15.64 -17.17 -9.38
N THR A 261 14.81 -16.39 -10.09
CA THR A 261 15.19 -15.56 -11.24
C THR A 261 15.00 -14.07 -11.05
N GLU A 262 14.32 -13.60 -10.00
CA GLU A 262 14.01 -12.18 -9.80
C GLU A 262 14.85 -11.58 -8.67
N VAL A 263 15.49 -10.44 -8.95
CA VAL A 263 16.28 -9.70 -7.95
C VAL A 263 15.32 -9.07 -6.94
N ARG A 264 15.31 -9.58 -5.71
CA ARG A 264 14.53 -9.02 -4.58
C ARG A 264 15.39 -8.11 -3.72
N ILE A 265 15.45 -6.83 -4.07
CA ILE A 265 16.42 -5.90 -3.48
C ILE A 265 16.24 -5.65 -1.97
N LEU A 266 15.01 -5.82 -1.44
CA LEU A 266 14.71 -5.60 -0.03
C LEU A 266 14.71 -6.88 0.80
N ARG A 267 14.79 -8.05 0.15
CA ARG A 267 14.56 -9.36 0.79
C ARG A 267 15.38 -9.57 2.05
N GLN A 268 16.71 -9.36 1.98
CA GLN A 268 17.59 -9.64 3.12
C GLN A 268 17.28 -8.73 4.32
N SER A 269 16.96 -7.46 4.06
CA SER A 269 16.60 -6.50 5.10
C SER A 269 15.24 -6.83 5.70
N ILE A 270 14.26 -7.22 4.88
CA ILE A 270 12.95 -7.71 5.37
C ILE A 270 13.13 -8.92 6.29
N LEU A 271 13.93 -9.91 5.88
CA LEU A 271 14.16 -11.13 6.67
C LEU A 271 14.82 -10.83 8.03
N SER A 272 15.77 -9.90 8.05
CA SER A 272 16.52 -9.52 9.25
C SER A 272 15.85 -8.43 10.11
N HIS A 273 14.84 -7.73 9.60
CA HIS A 273 14.23 -6.59 10.30
C HIS A 273 13.53 -7.04 11.61
N PRO A 274 13.95 -6.56 12.79
CA PRO A 274 13.49 -7.11 14.07
C PRO A 274 12.00 -6.84 14.35
N THR A 275 11.45 -5.73 13.84
CA THR A 275 10.06 -5.32 14.14
C THR A 275 9.03 -5.80 13.13
N LEU A 276 9.43 -6.50 12.06
CA LEU A 276 8.50 -6.86 10.98
C LEU A 276 7.36 -7.77 11.47
N ILE A 277 7.65 -8.77 12.31
CA ILE A 277 6.59 -9.64 12.86
C ILE A 277 5.62 -8.84 13.73
N ILE A 278 6.14 -7.99 14.62
CA ILE A 278 5.33 -7.14 15.50
C ILE A 278 4.41 -6.25 14.65
N ALA A 279 4.95 -5.59 13.63
CA ALA A 279 4.17 -4.74 12.74
C ALA A 279 3.06 -5.50 12.01
N MET A 280 3.29 -6.74 11.56
CA MET A 280 2.25 -7.56 10.91
C MET A 280 1.17 -8.00 11.89
N VAL A 281 1.51 -8.34 13.14
CA VAL A 281 0.54 -8.67 14.18
C VAL A 281 -0.30 -7.45 14.55
N ASP A 282 0.32 -6.28 14.71
CA ASP A 282 -0.37 -5.02 15.00
C ASP A 282 -1.34 -4.64 13.86
N THR A 283 -0.87 -4.76 12.62
CA THR A 283 -1.69 -4.55 11.41
C THR A 283 -2.90 -5.47 11.40
N LEU A 284 -2.69 -6.77 11.63
CA LEU A 284 -3.76 -7.77 11.66
C LEU A 284 -4.76 -7.51 12.80
N SER A 285 -4.28 -7.14 13.98
CA SER A 285 -5.11 -6.78 15.13
C SER A 285 -5.99 -5.56 14.83
N LYS A 286 -5.42 -4.54 14.18
CA LYS A 286 -6.16 -3.34 13.78
C LYS A 286 -7.22 -3.65 12.72
N LEU A 287 -6.87 -4.41 11.68
CA LEU A 287 -7.82 -4.86 10.65
C LEU A 287 -8.96 -5.68 11.25
N LEU A 288 -8.67 -6.59 12.19
CA LEU A 288 -9.69 -7.34 12.91
C LEU A 288 -10.61 -6.43 13.73
N THR A 289 -10.05 -5.42 14.40
CA THR A 289 -10.84 -4.44 15.17
C THR A 289 -11.79 -3.66 14.25
N ILE A 290 -11.30 -3.22 13.09
CA ILE A 290 -12.10 -2.55 12.07
C ILE A 290 -13.22 -3.49 11.56
N GLN A 291 -12.90 -4.73 11.23
CA GLN A 291 -13.90 -5.72 10.74
C GLN A 291 -15.04 -5.96 11.74
N ARG A 292 -14.73 -5.91 13.05
CA ARG A 292 -15.73 -6.06 14.12
C ARG A 292 -16.63 -4.84 14.24
N ALA A 293 -16.07 -3.65 14.09
CA ALA A 293 -16.82 -2.39 14.15
C ALA A 293 -17.67 -2.19 12.89
N TYR A 294 -17.10 -2.52 11.73
CA TYR A 294 -17.68 -2.32 10.41
C TYR A 294 -17.47 -3.58 9.57
N PRO A 295 -18.49 -4.47 9.44
CA PRO A 295 -18.37 -5.70 8.67
C PRO A 295 -18.23 -5.44 7.15
N ILE A 296 -17.01 -5.14 6.71
CA ILE A 296 -16.69 -4.89 5.30
C ILE A 296 -16.52 -6.24 4.60
N HIS A 297 -17.21 -6.44 3.47
CA HIS A 297 -17.15 -7.72 2.73
C HIS A 297 -15.75 -7.99 2.14
N ASP A 298 -15.09 -6.95 1.64
CA ASP A 298 -13.83 -7.09 0.89
C ASP A 298 -12.57 -7.09 1.76
N LEU A 299 -12.68 -6.88 3.08
CA LEU A 299 -11.52 -6.88 3.97
C LEU A 299 -10.87 -8.27 4.13
N SER A 300 -11.52 -9.34 3.65
CA SER A 300 -11.03 -10.73 3.76
C SER A 300 -9.64 -10.90 3.18
N ASP A 301 -9.42 -10.33 2.00
CA ASP A 301 -8.20 -10.49 1.24
C ASP A 301 -7.06 -9.71 1.93
N LEU A 302 -7.37 -8.53 2.46
CA LEU A 302 -6.42 -7.74 3.24
C LEU A 302 -6.03 -8.41 4.57
N LEU A 303 -6.96 -9.11 5.25
CA LEU A 303 -6.66 -9.86 6.48
C LEU A 303 -5.67 -11.01 6.26
N VAL A 304 -5.63 -11.57 5.05
CA VAL A 304 -4.72 -12.68 4.71
C VAL A 304 -3.28 -12.19 4.52
N LEU A 305 -3.08 -10.97 4.02
CA LEU A 305 -1.74 -10.49 3.65
C LEU A 305 -0.74 -10.45 4.83
N PRO A 306 -1.07 -9.90 6.02
CA PRO A 306 -0.15 -9.98 7.16
C PRO A 306 0.16 -11.42 7.59
N LEU A 307 -0.83 -12.33 7.53
CA LEU A 307 -0.65 -13.75 7.85
C LEU A 307 0.36 -14.39 6.89
N ASP A 308 0.23 -14.12 5.59
CA ASP A 308 1.12 -14.64 4.55
C ASP A 308 2.55 -14.09 4.69
N VAL A 309 2.71 -12.80 4.99
CA VAL A 309 4.02 -12.20 5.25
C VAL A 309 4.70 -12.88 6.44
N MET A 310 3.98 -13.06 7.55
CA MET A 310 4.51 -13.77 8.72
C MET A 310 4.88 -15.22 8.37
N PHE A 311 3.99 -15.95 7.72
CA PHE A 311 4.20 -17.34 7.34
C PHE A 311 5.43 -17.52 6.44
N ARG A 312 5.56 -16.72 5.38
CA ARG A 312 6.71 -16.76 4.46
C ARG A 312 8.01 -16.42 5.16
N ARG A 313 8.00 -15.41 6.04
CA ARG A 313 9.20 -15.08 6.84
C ARG A 313 9.62 -16.25 7.71
N ILE A 314 8.68 -16.89 8.41
CA ILE A 314 8.96 -18.05 9.28
C ILE A 314 9.48 -19.24 8.48
N GLN A 315 8.95 -19.49 7.28
CA GLN A 315 9.46 -20.55 6.40
C GLN A 315 10.93 -20.35 6.00
N ILE A 316 11.45 -19.12 6.03
CA ILE A 316 12.82 -18.78 5.66
C ILE A 316 13.73 -18.70 6.88
N THR A 317 13.28 -18.04 7.95
CA THR A 317 14.09 -17.73 9.15
C THR A 317 13.94 -18.77 10.27
N GLY A 318 12.90 -19.60 10.22
CA GLY A 318 12.71 -20.70 11.15
C GLY A 318 12.44 -20.25 12.59
N TYR A 319 13.18 -20.84 13.53
CA TYR A 319 12.93 -20.79 14.97
C TYR A 319 12.88 -19.36 15.54
N ASP A 320 13.86 -18.52 15.21
CA ASP A 320 13.99 -17.18 15.80
C ASP A 320 12.75 -16.30 15.54
N CYS A 321 12.18 -16.45 14.36
CA CYS A 321 10.96 -15.73 13.98
C CYS A 321 9.74 -16.25 14.74
N VAL A 322 9.68 -17.55 15.03
CA VAL A 322 8.61 -18.12 15.89
C VAL A 322 8.74 -17.60 17.33
N VAL A 323 9.95 -17.48 17.86
CA VAL A 323 10.17 -16.89 19.18
C VAL A 323 9.69 -15.44 19.22
N GLN A 324 10.03 -14.63 18.21
CA GLN A 324 9.52 -13.26 18.09
C GLN A 324 7.98 -13.23 18.03
N LEU A 325 7.39 -14.10 17.20
CA LEU A 325 5.94 -14.21 17.04
C LEU A 325 5.23 -14.59 18.35
N MET A 326 5.84 -15.47 19.15
CA MET A 326 5.31 -15.86 20.46
C MET A 326 5.41 -14.78 21.53
N GLY A 327 6.30 -13.79 21.33
CA GLY A 327 6.34 -12.56 22.13
C GLY A 327 5.23 -11.56 21.82
N THR A 328 4.27 -11.90 20.94
CA THR A 328 3.17 -11.02 20.52
C THR A 328 1.80 -11.56 20.92
N THR A 329 0.72 -10.84 20.57
CA THR A 329 -0.68 -11.21 20.80
C THR A 329 -1.29 -12.10 19.71
N ILE A 330 -0.47 -12.71 18.83
CA ILE A 330 -0.94 -13.42 17.63
C ILE A 330 -2.01 -14.49 17.89
N LEU A 331 -1.92 -15.28 18.96
CA LEU A 331 -2.92 -16.34 19.22
C LEU A 331 -4.28 -15.74 19.53
N SER A 332 -4.32 -14.68 20.34
CA SER A 332 -5.55 -13.92 20.62
C SER A 332 -6.13 -13.32 19.34
N VAL A 333 -5.27 -12.80 18.44
CA VAL A 333 -5.69 -12.28 17.14
C VAL A 333 -6.26 -13.39 16.25
N ILE A 334 -5.62 -14.56 16.16
CA ILE A 334 -6.13 -15.72 15.38
C ILE A 334 -7.48 -16.18 15.93
N ILE A 335 -7.63 -16.33 17.24
CA ILE A 335 -8.90 -16.68 17.87
C ILE A 335 -9.98 -15.65 17.50
N GLY A 336 -9.61 -14.37 17.56
CA GLY A 336 -10.49 -13.28 17.18
C GLY A 336 -10.89 -13.30 15.70
N LEU A 337 -9.97 -13.64 14.80
CA LEU A 337 -10.24 -13.84 13.37
C LEU A 337 -11.24 -14.97 13.13
N VAL A 338 -11.13 -16.07 13.87
CA VAL A 338 -12.07 -17.20 13.74
C VAL A 338 -13.46 -16.81 14.22
N GLN A 339 -13.55 -16.03 15.29
CA GLN A 339 -14.83 -15.54 15.81
C GLN A 339 -15.50 -14.57 14.84
N THR A 340 -14.73 -13.66 14.22
CA THR A 340 -15.27 -12.59 13.37
C THR A 340 -15.41 -13.00 11.90
N CYS A 341 -14.49 -13.81 11.39
CA CYS A 341 -14.34 -14.17 9.98
C CYS A 341 -14.35 -15.69 9.74
N GLY A 342 -14.84 -16.50 10.68
CA GLY A 342 -14.77 -17.97 10.64
C GLY A 342 -15.46 -18.64 9.45
N PHE A 343 -16.27 -17.91 8.70
CA PHE A 343 -16.93 -18.34 7.47
C PHE A 343 -16.13 -18.03 6.19
N ARG A 344 -14.99 -17.34 6.29
CA ARG A 344 -14.18 -16.91 5.14
C ARG A 344 -13.02 -17.89 4.90
N PRO A 345 -13.05 -18.72 3.84
CA PRO A 345 -12.11 -19.82 3.65
C PRO A 345 -10.64 -19.38 3.65
N LYS A 346 -10.29 -18.31 2.92
CA LYS A 346 -8.90 -17.83 2.82
C LYS A 346 -8.29 -17.46 4.18
N VAL A 347 -9.04 -16.73 5.01
CA VAL A 347 -8.59 -16.32 6.35
C VAL A 347 -8.40 -17.56 7.24
N MET A 348 -9.31 -18.52 7.14
CA MET A 348 -9.25 -19.77 7.87
C MET A 348 -8.06 -20.62 7.43
N ASP A 349 -7.82 -20.76 6.13
CA ASP A 349 -6.70 -21.52 5.60
C ASP A 349 -5.36 -20.91 6.01
N ALA A 350 -5.20 -19.58 5.90
CA ALA A 350 -3.98 -18.88 6.33
C ALA A 350 -3.74 -19.02 7.84
N SER A 351 -4.80 -18.90 8.65
CA SER A 351 -4.73 -19.09 10.11
C SER A 351 -4.37 -20.54 10.47
N ALA A 352 -4.98 -21.52 9.79
CA ALA A 352 -4.69 -22.94 10.00
C ALA A 352 -3.25 -23.28 9.67
N GLN A 353 -2.72 -22.70 8.58
CA GLN A 353 -1.34 -22.89 8.18
C GLN A 353 -0.37 -22.41 9.26
N LEU A 354 -0.59 -21.24 9.88
CA LEU A 354 0.22 -20.79 11.01
C LEU A 354 0.11 -21.73 12.22
N LEU A 355 -1.11 -22.10 12.64
CA LEU A 355 -1.29 -22.97 13.80
C LEU A 355 -0.66 -24.36 13.59
N ARG A 356 -0.95 -25.00 12.45
CA ARG A 356 -0.56 -26.38 12.16
C ARG A 356 0.90 -26.50 11.71
N ASN A 357 1.34 -25.65 10.77
CA ASN A 357 2.65 -25.82 10.15
C ASN A 357 3.76 -25.13 10.95
N ILE A 358 3.41 -24.09 11.73
CA ILE A 358 4.38 -23.39 12.57
C ILE A 358 4.25 -23.83 14.03
N PHE A 359 3.16 -23.49 14.73
CA PHE A 359 3.13 -23.71 16.18
C PHE A 359 3.22 -25.18 16.55
N CYS A 360 2.42 -26.07 15.96
CA CYS A 360 2.53 -27.50 16.23
C CYS A 360 3.92 -28.09 15.92
N ARG A 361 4.66 -27.53 14.96
CA ARG A 361 6.03 -27.98 14.65
C ARG A 361 7.03 -27.54 15.70
N PHE A 362 6.93 -26.30 16.17
CA PHE A 362 7.91 -25.69 17.07
C PHE A 362 7.54 -25.79 18.55
N ILE A 363 6.37 -26.31 18.90
CA ILE A 363 5.93 -26.43 20.30
C ILE A 363 6.73 -27.42 21.13
N ALA A 364 7.55 -28.27 20.50
CA ALA A 364 8.51 -29.12 21.20
C ALA A 364 9.60 -28.30 21.93
N TYR A 365 9.86 -27.06 21.51
CA TYR A 365 10.81 -26.19 22.17
C TYR A 365 10.18 -25.52 23.40
N ARG A 366 10.79 -25.72 24.57
CA ARG A 366 10.27 -25.25 25.86
C ARG A 366 9.86 -23.76 25.90
N PRO A 367 10.65 -22.79 25.39
CA PRO A 367 10.23 -21.39 25.41
C PRO A 367 8.93 -21.15 24.63
N ILE A 368 8.79 -21.81 23.47
CA ILE A 368 7.59 -21.71 22.62
C ILE A 368 6.41 -22.40 23.28
N LEU A 369 6.61 -23.58 23.89
CA LEU A 369 5.58 -24.29 24.64
C LEU A 369 4.97 -23.41 25.74
N LEU A 370 5.82 -22.81 26.56
CA LEU A 370 5.39 -21.96 27.68
C LEU A 370 4.67 -20.71 27.16
N ALA A 371 5.26 -19.99 26.20
CA ALA A 371 4.65 -18.81 25.62
C ALA A 371 3.30 -19.13 24.92
N THR A 372 3.20 -20.25 24.20
CA THR A 372 1.94 -20.69 23.57
C THR A 372 0.87 -20.93 24.63
N ARG A 373 1.21 -21.62 25.74
CA ARG A 373 0.28 -21.83 26.85
C ARG A 373 -0.20 -20.50 27.44
N ASP A 374 0.73 -19.61 27.76
CA ASP A 374 0.41 -18.36 28.43
C ASP A 374 -0.48 -17.48 27.53
N ASN A 375 -0.19 -17.43 26.23
CA ASN A 375 -1.00 -16.74 25.24
C ASN A 375 -2.40 -17.37 25.07
N LEU A 376 -2.53 -18.70 25.05
CA LEU A 376 -3.84 -19.37 24.97
C LEU A 376 -4.70 -19.11 26.23
N LEU A 377 -4.07 -19.12 27.40
CA LEU A 377 -4.73 -18.77 28.66
C LEU A 377 -5.20 -17.32 28.65
N ALA A 378 -4.34 -16.39 28.24
CA ALA A 378 -4.66 -14.97 28.12
C ALA A 378 -5.78 -14.69 27.11
N ALA A 379 -5.86 -15.47 26.02
CA ALA A 379 -6.90 -15.34 25.02
C ALA A 379 -8.29 -15.81 25.49
N GLY A 380 -8.40 -16.46 26.65
CA GLY A 380 -9.67 -16.83 27.26
C GLY A 380 -10.48 -17.83 26.44
N VAL A 381 -9.83 -18.81 25.78
CA VAL A 381 -10.48 -19.82 24.92
C VAL A 381 -11.47 -20.66 25.74
N THR A 382 -12.76 -20.27 25.74
CA THR A 382 -13.81 -21.03 26.43
C THR A 382 -14.21 -22.27 25.63
N ALA A 383 -14.74 -23.29 26.31
CA ALA A 383 -15.17 -24.56 25.71
C ALA A 383 -16.16 -24.39 24.53
N ARG A 384 -16.95 -23.30 24.52
CA ARG A 384 -17.91 -22.98 23.44
C ARG A 384 -17.24 -22.67 22.10
N HIS A 385 -15.96 -22.26 22.11
CA HIS A 385 -15.18 -21.93 20.92
C HIS A 385 -14.57 -23.17 20.24
N ARG A 386 -14.58 -24.32 20.92
CA ARG A 386 -13.79 -25.50 20.56
C ARG A 386 -14.51 -26.48 19.63
N SER A 387 -15.84 -26.50 19.59
CA SER A 387 -16.55 -27.68 19.10
C SER A 387 -16.98 -27.67 17.62
N ASN A 388 -17.13 -26.52 16.95
CA ASN A 388 -17.80 -26.49 15.64
C ASN A 388 -17.03 -25.83 14.46
N SER A 389 -15.84 -25.24 14.67
CA SER A 389 -15.05 -24.64 13.58
C SER A 389 -13.73 -25.38 13.34
N TYR A 390 -13.28 -25.42 12.07
CA TYR A 390 -12.02 -26.07 11.69
C TYR A 390 -10.81 -25.54 12.49
N ILE A 391 -10.74 -24.22 12.72
CA ILE A 391 -9.67 -23.64 13.54
C ILE A 391 -9.87 -23.93 15.04
N GLY A 392 -11.10 -23.98 15.54
CA GLY A 392 -11.38 -24.42 16.91
C GLY A 392 -10.83 -25.83 17.19
N GLN A 393 -10.92 -26.72 16.21
CA GLN A 393 -10.28 -28.04 16.25
C GLN A 393 -8.75 -27.92 16.25
N GLN A 394 -8.15 -27.06 15.40
CA GLN A 394 -6.69 -26.84 15.42
C GLN A 394 -6.18 -26.28 16.76
N ILE A 395 -6.94 -25.39 17.40
CA ILE A 395 -6.63 -24.86 18.74
C ILE A 395 -6.71 -25.99 19.78
N THR A 396 -7.71 -26.85 19.70
CA THR A 396 -7.85 -28.01 20.61
C THR A 396 -6.68 -28.98 20.45
N VAL A 397 -6.30 -29.29 19.20
CA VAL A 397 -5.11 -30.10 18.91
C VAL A 397 -3.84 -29.47 19.48
N LEU A 398 -3.71 -28.15 19.39
CA LEU A 398 -2.58 -27.42 19.97
C LEU A 398 -2.57 -27.53 21.51
N GLU A 399 -3.71 -27.32 22.17
CA GLU A 399 -3.86 -27.46 23.63
C GLU A 399 -3.51 -28.88 24.11
N ASP A 400 -4.00 -29.91 23.43
CA ASP A 400 -3.74 -31.30 23.82
C ASP A 400 -2.27 -31.66 23.64
N ARG A 401 -1.63 -31.14 22.59
CA ARG A 401 -0.18 -31.29 22.40
C ARG A 401 0.63 -30.57 23.48
N ILE A 402 0.19 -29.38 23.93
CA ILE A 402 0.80 -28.68 25.07
C ILE A 402 0.72 -29.55 26.32
N LYS A 403 -0.47 -30.06 26.66
CA LYS A 403 -0.66 -30.90 27.85
C LYS A 403 0.21 -32.16 27.81
N ALA A 404 0.26 -32.83 26.66
CA ALA A 404 1.09 -34.02 26.47
C ALA A 404 2.58 -33.72 26.69
N LEU A 405 3.10 -32.64 26.11
CA LEU A 405 4.50 -32.25 26.29
C LEU A 405 4.80 -31.81 27.73
N GLN A 406 3.88 -31.09 28.37
CA GLN A 406 4.02 -30.72 29.78
C GLN A 406 4.05 -31.93 30.70
N TYR A 407 3.23 -32.94 30.43
CA TYR A 407 3.25 -34.20 31.17
C TYR A 407 4.60 -34.91 31.03
N ILE A 408 5.15 -35.00 29.81
CA ILE A 408 6.48 -35.58 29.56
C ILE A 408 7.56 -34.80 30.33
N MET A 409 7.55 -33.46 30.25
CA MET A 409 8.51 -32.61 30.97
C MET A 409 8.41 -32.71 32.50
N ALA A 410 7.22 -32.96 33.03
CA ALA A 410 7.02 -33.20 34.46
C ALA A 410 7.56 -34.57 34.88
N PHE A 411 7.45 -35.57 34.00
CA PHE A 411 7.96 -36.92 34.22
C PHE A 411 9.49 -37.00 34.13
N GLU A 412 10.12 -36.29 33.18
CA GLU A 412 11.59 -36.20 33.09
C GLU A 412 12.25 -35.57 34.32
N ARG A 413 11.53 -34.73 35.08
CA ARG A 413 12.04 -34.22 36.37
C ARG A 413 12.05 -35.28 37.48
N GLN A 414 11.29 -36.37 37.33
CA GLN A 414 11.27 -37.49 38.27
C GLN A 414 12.37 -38.51 37.98
N PHE A 415 12.91 -38.51 36.76
CA PHE A 415 14.06 -39.31 36.36
C PHE A 415 15.18 -38.36 35.98
N VAL A 416 16.03 -37.99 36.95
CA VAL A 416 17.32 -37.36 36.65
C VAL A 416 18.08 -38.34 35.75
N LEU A 417 17.98 -38.14 34.43
CA LEU A 417 18.92 -38.70 33.50
C LEU A 417 20.22 -37.94 33.78
N ASP A 418 21.05 -38.57 34.60
CA ASP A 418 22.44 -38.22 34.86
C ASP A 418 23.23 -38.40 33.55
N CYS A 419 22.93 -37.54 32.58
CA CYS A 419 23.72 -37.39 31.37
C CYS A 419 24.91 -36.50 31.71
N GLY A 420 25.84 -37.05 32.51
CA GLY A 420 27.17 -36.53 32.83
C GLY A 420 27.37 -35.04 32.58
N ASN A 421 27.04 -34.22 33.57
CA ASN A 421 27.46 -32.82 33.60
C ASN A 421 28.96 -32.79 33.98
N PRO A 422 29.89 -32.36 33.12
CA PRO A 422 31.33 -32.40 33.43
C PRO A 422 31.81 -31.24 34.32
N GLU A 423 30.92 -30.35 34.77
CA GLU A 423 31.30 -29.14 35.51
C GLU A 423 31.16 -29.23 37.04
N VAL A 424 31.18 -30.45 37.60
CA VAL A 424 31.36 -30.63 39.05
C VAL A 424 32.48 -31.65 39.31
N SER A 425 33.72 -31.19 39.15
CA SER A 425 34.91 -31.76 39.79
C SER A 425 36.02 -30.72 39.86
#